data_AF-A0A1E3VR53-F1
#
_entry.id   AF-A0A1E3VR53-F1
#
_cell.length_a   1.000
_cell.length_b   1.000
_cell.length_c   1.000
_cell.angle_alpha   90.00
_cell.angle_beta   90.00
_cell.angle_gamma   90.00
#
_symmetry.space_group_name_H-M   'P 1'
#
loop_
_entity.id
_entity.type
_entity.pdbx_description
1 polymer ?
#
loop_
_entity_poly.entity_id
_entity_poly.type
_entity_poly.pdbx_seq_one_letter_code
_entity_poly.pdbx_strand_id
1 'polypeptide(L)'
;MGAVRGYTREDLAVKAINAGIDIIVFSNVEASDPDLGERVHAAIAKAVCEGRISRNRIHQAYGKIMLLKRRLKQKDLAGTR
;
A
#
# COMPACT_ATOMS: atom_id res chain seq x y z
N MET A 1 6.98 4.67 15.33
CA MET A 1 6.89 5.69 14.25
C MET A 1 6.46 7.03 14.86
N GLY A 2 7.39 7.90 15.29
CA GLY A 2 7.06 9.15 16.01
C GLY A 2 6.96 10.42 15.15
N ALA A 3 7.23 10.33 13.85
CA ALA A 3 7.46 11.49 12.97
C ALA A 3 6.22 11.94 12.17
N VAL A 4 5.06 11.33 12.37
CA VAL A 4 3.85 11.60 11.57
C VAL A 4 2.75 12.18 12.46
N ARG A 5 2.97 13.41 12.94
CA ARG A 5 1.96 14.14 13.72
C ARG A 5 1.00 14.86 12.77
N GLY A 6 -0.31 14.72 13.01
CA GLY A 6 -1.36 15.48 12.31
C GLY A 6 -1.98 14.82 11.08
N TYR A 7 -1.61 13.58 10.74
CA TYR A 7 -2.27 12.83 9.65
C TYR A 7 -2.94 11.55 10.17
N THR A 8 -4.10 11.24 9.61
CA THR A 8 -4.76 9.95 9.80
C THR A 8 -4.02 8.85 9.03
N ARG A 9 -4.19 7.58 9.44
CA ARG A 9 -3.54 6.45 8.76
C ARG A 9 -4.05 6.30 7.32
N GLU A 10 -5.31 6.66 7.10
CA GLU A 10 -5.99 6.73 5.82
C GLU A 10 -5.35 7.77 4.89
N ASP A 11 -5.15 9.00 5.38
CA ASP A 11 -4.53 10.07 4.60
C ASP A 11 -3.07 9.76 4.25
N LEU A 12 -2.35 9.14 5.19
CA LEU A 12 -1.00 8.68 4.95
C LEU A 12 -0.93 7.58 3.90
N ALA A 13 -1.89 6.65 3.91
CA ALA A 13 -1.95 5.60 2.90
C ALA A 13 -2.14 6.19 1.49
N VAL A 14 -3.07 7.14 1.34
CA VAL A 14 -3.30 7.82 0.06
C VAL A 14 -2.05 8.58 -0.39
N LYS A 15 -1.40 9.34 0.50
CA LYS A 15 -0.17 10.08 0.19
C LYS A 15 0.98 9.15 -0.19
N ALA A 16 1.18 8.06 0.55
CA ALA A 16 2.24 7.09 0.28
C ALA A 16 2.05 6.45 -1.10
N ILE A 17 0.83 6.06 -1.46
CA ILE A 17 0.53 5.49 -2.79
C ILE A 17 0.89 6.50 -3.88
N ASN A 18 0.45 7.76 -3.75
CA ASN A 18 0.77 8.81 -4.72
C ASN A 18 2.28 9.14 -4.79
N ALA A 19 3.02 8.95 -3.69
CA ALA A 19 4.48 9.09 -3.65
C ALA A 19 5.23 7.91 -4.30
N GLY A 20 4.53 6.91 -4.83
CA GLY A 20 5.17 5.76 -5.51
C GLY A 20 5.45 4.56 -4.60
N ILE A 21 4.95 4.55 -3.36
CA ILE A 21 5.04 3.39 -2.46
C ILE A 21 4.08 2.29 -2.91
N ASP A 22 4.60 1.09 -3.13
CA ASP A 22 3.83 -0.05 -3.63
C ASP A 22 3.28 -0.96 -2.51
N ILE A 23 3.90 -0.95 -1.32
CA ILE A 23 3.47 -1.74 -0.16
C ILE A 23 3.49 -0.84 1.08
N ILE A 24 2.36 -0.79 1.79
CA ILE A 24 2.23 -0.11 3.10
C ILE A 24 2.12 -1.20 4.16
N VAL A 25 2.96 -1.11 5.19
CA VAL A 25 2.98 -2.05 6.30
C VAL A 25 2.59 -1.33 7.58
N PHE A 26 1.53 -1.81 8.23
CA PHE A 26 1.16 -1.39 9.57
C PHE A 26 1.73 -2.42 10.56
N SER A 27 2.88 -2.08 11.16
CA SER A 27 3.47 -2.87 12.24
C SER A 27 3.05 -2.30 13.59
N ASN A 28 2.93 -3.16 14.60
CA ASN A 28 2.47 -2.78 15.94
C ASN A 28 1.07 -2.15 15.93
N VAL A 29 0.15 -2.74 15.15
CA VAL A 29 -1.28 -2.65 15.45
C VAL A 29 -1.43 -3.41 16.76
N GLU A 30 -1.18 -2.74 17.89
CA GLU A 30 -1.68 -3.20 19.19
C GLU A 30 -3.13 -3.66 18.98
N ALA A 31 -3.62 -4.65 19.72
CA ALA A 31 -4.95 -5.28 19.57
C ALA A 31 -6.18 -4.32 19.63
N SER A 32 -5.97 -3.00 19.55
CA SER A 32 -6.86 -1.89 19.79
C SER A 32 -7.57 -1.32 18.55
N ASP A 33 -7.29 -1.75 17.32
CA ASP A 33 -8.04 -1.26 16.13
C ASP A 33 -8.19 -2.37 15.07
N PRO A 34 -9.12 -3.32 15.25
CA PRO A 34 -9.38 -4.40 14.28
C PRO A 34 -9.88 -3.86 12.93
N ASP A 35 -10.52 -2.70 12.92
CA ASP A 35 -11.17 -2.12 11.73
C ASP A 35 -10.22 -1.25 10.91
N LEU A 36 -8.98 -1.05 11.37
CA LEU A 36 -7.99 -0.23 10.67
C LEU A 36 -7.79 -0.65 9.22
N GLY A 37 -7.69 -1.97 8.98
CA GLY A 37 -7.50 -2.51 7.63
C GLY A 37 -8.66 -2.15 6.71
N GLU A 38 -9.89 -2.27 7.19
CA GLU A 38 -11.11 -1.93 6.44
C GLU A 38 -11.19 -0.43 6.16
N ARG A 39 -10.95 0.41 7.17
CA ARG A 39 -10.98 1.88 7.04
C ARG A 39 -9.94 2.38 6.05
N VAL A 40 -8.71 1.87 6.10
CA VAL A 40 -7.65 2.21 5.14
C VAL A 40 -8.02 1.75 3.74
N HIS A 41 -8.54 0.53 3.58
CA HIS A 41 -9.00 0.02 2.30
C HIS A 41 -10.12 0.90 1.70
N ALA A 42 -11.13 1.24 2.49
CA ALA A 42 -12.23 2.10 2.07
C ALA A 42 -11.74 3.49 1.66
N ALA A 43 -10.79 4.07 2.40
CA ALA A 43 -10.20 5.36 2.08
C ALA A 43 -9.44 5.33 0.74
N ILE A 44 -8.67 4.27 0.48
CA ILE A 44 -7.95 4.08 -0.79
C ILE A 44 -8.96 3.89 -1.93
N ALA A 45 -9.97 3.02 -1.77
CA ALA A 45 -10.98 2.78 -2.78
C ALA A 45 -11.73 4.07 -3.16
N LYS A 46 -12.16 4.85 -2.15
CA LYS A 46 -12.77 6.16 -2.34
C LYS A 46 -11.84 7.12 -3.10
N ALA A 47 -10.55 7.16 -2.72
CA ALA A 47 -9.57 8.00 -3.40
C ALA A 47 -9.35 7.63 -4.87
N VAL A 48 -9.47 6.34 -5.22
CA VAL A 48 -9.43 5.89 -6.62
C VAL A 48 -10.70 6.32 -7.37
N CYS A 49 -11.88 6.13 -6.77
CA CYS A 49 -13.15 6.54 -7.37
C CYS A 49 -13.22 8.05 -7.63
N GLU A 50 -12.67 8.85 -6.71
CA GLU A 50 -12.59 10.31 -6.82
C GLU A 50 -11.43 10.81 -7.72
N GLY A 51 -10.62 9.91 -8.28
CA GLY A 51 -9.48 10.25 -9.13
C GLY A 51 -8.26 10.82 -8.40
N ARG A 52 -8.27 10.91 -7.06
CA ARG A 52 -7.12 11.33 -6.23
C ARG A 52 -5.96 10.33 -6.27
N ILE A 53 -6.25 9.07 -6.55
CA ILE A 53 -5.27 8.04 -6.93
C ILE A 53 -5.65 7.55 -8.32
N SER A 54 -4.73 7.59 -9.27
CA SER A 54 -5.01 7.02 -10.59
C SER A 54 -5.16 5.51 -10.51
N ARG A 55 -6.15 4.93 -11.23
CA ARG A 55 -6.30 3.47 -11.32
C ARG A 55 -5.03 2.78 -11.83
N ASN A 56 -4.30 3.45 -12.75
CA ASN A 56 -3.02 2.98 -13.25
C ASN A 56 -1.96 2.83 -12.14
N ARG A 57 -1.92 3.75 -11.16
CA ARG A 57 -0.99 3.66 -10.02
C ARG A 57 -1.18 2.37 -9.22
N ILE A 58 -2.42 1.96 -9.00
CA ILE A 58 -2.78 0.70 -8.33
C ILE A 58 -2.35 -0.51 -9.18
N HIS A 59 -2.65 -0.50 -10.48
CA HIS A 59 -2.25 -1.58 -11.40
C HIS A 59 -0.73 -1.75 -11.47
N GLN A 60 0.04 -0.66 -11.47
CA GLN A 60 1.50 -0.69 -11.44
C GLN A 60 2.04 -1.34 -10.17
N ALA A 61 1.55 -0.93 -8.99
CA ALA A 61 1.94 -1.53 -7.71
C ALA A 61 1.61 -3.03 -7.69
N TYR A 62 0.39 -3.39 -8.10
CA TYR A 62 -0.06 -4.78 -8.18
C TYR A 62 0.82 -5.61 -9.12
N GLY A 63 1.15 -5.09 -10.31
CA GLY A 63 2.01 -5.75 -11.27
C GLY A 63 3.40 -6.09 -10.72
N LYS A 64 4.04 -5.13 -10.03
CA LYS A 64 5.34 -5.33 -9.36
C LYS A 64 5.26 -6.40 -8.27
N ILE A 65 4.22 -6.33 -7.42
CA ILE A 65 4.01 -7.31 -6.34
C ILE A 65 3.79 -8.72 -6.91
N MET A 66 2.99 -8.84 -7.96
CA MET A 66 2.73 -10.14 -8.60
C MET A 66 3.98 -10.70 -9.26
N LEU A 67 4.80 -9.86 -9.90
CA LEU A 67 6.10 -10.28 -10.43
C LEU A 67 7.01 -10.81 -9.32
N LEU A 68 7.11 -10.07 -8.20
CA LEU A 68 7.89 -10.48 -7.04
C LEU A 68 7.41 -11.82 -6.47
N LYS A 69 6.09 -11.99 -6.28
CA LYS A 69 5.50 -13.25 -5.81
C LYS A 69 5.82 -14.43 -6.73
N ARG A 70 5.77 -14.24 -8.06
CA ARG A 70 6.12 -15.28 -9.05
C ARG A 70 7.58 -15.69 -8.92
N ARG A 71 8.49 -14.72 -8.85
CA ARG A 71 9.94 -14.93 -8.67
C ARG A 71 10.25 -15.69 -7.39
N LEU A 72 9.65 -15.29 -6.27
CA LEU A 72 9.78 -15.98 -4.99
C LEU A 72 9.31 -17.44 -5.07
N LYS A 73 8.17 -17.71 -5.70
CA LYS A 73 7.64 -19.07 -5.89
C LYS A 73 8.59 -19.95 -6.71
N GLN A 74 9.27 -19.36 -7.70
CA GLN A 74 10.24 -20.04 -8.56
C GLN A 74 11.65 -20.15 -7.93
N LYS A 75 11.85 -19.58 -6.73
CA LYS A 75 13.18 -19.38 -6.11
C LYS A 75 14.14 -18.62 -7.04
N ASP A 76 13.59 -17.83 -7.95
CA ASP A 76 14.32 -17.03 -8.93
C ASP A 76 14.43 -15.58 -8.42
N LEU A 77 15.27 -15.41 -7.41
CA LEU A 77 15.63 -14.10 -6.85
C LEU A 77 16.94 -13.57 -7.44
N ALA A 78 17.63 -14.38 -8.23
CA ALA A 78 18.81 -13.96 -8.98
C ALA A 78 18.33 -13.04 -10.11
N GLY A 79 18.24 -11.75 -9.79
CA GLY A 79 18.01 -10.71 -10.79
C GLY A 79 19.01 -10.89 -11.93
N THR A 80 18.46 -10.90 -13.14
CA THR A 80 19.09 -10.53 -14.41
C THR A 80 20.38 -9.74 -14.19
N ARG A 81 21.53 -10.33 -14.55
CA ARG A 81 22.74 -9.56 -14.85
C ARG A 81 22.51 -8.67 -16.06
#